data_AF-X1HWX7-F1
#
_entry.id   AF-X1HWX7-F1
#
_cell.length_a   1.000
_cell.length_b   1.000
_cell.length_c   1.000
_cell.angle_alpha   90.00
_cell.angle_beta   90.00
_cell.angle_gamma   90.00
#
_symmetry.space_group_name_H-M   'P 1'
#
loop_
_entity.id
_entity.type
_entity.pdbx_description
1 polymer ?
#
loop_
_entity_poly.entity_id
_entity_poly.type
_entity_poly.pdbx_seq_one_letter_code
_entity_poly.pdbx_strand_id
1 'polypeptide(L)' 'MKIVVAPDSFKGSLTAVEVSDAIEQGIREIFP' A
#
# COMPACT_ATOMS: atom_id res chain seq x y z
N MET A 1 -10.47 -3.25 -11.87
CA MET A 1 -9.34 -2.37 -12.28
C MET A 1 -8.01 -3.07 -11.96
N LYS A 2 -6.88 -2.68 -12.58
CA LYS A 2 -5.55 -3.21 -12.22
C LYS A 2 -4.67 -2.04 -11.76
N ILE A 3 -4.29 -2.01 -10.49
CA ILE A 3 -3.41 -1.00 -9.90
C ILE A 3 -2.13 -1.70 -9.42
N VAL A 4 -0.97 -1.14 -9.75
CA VAL A 4 0.32 -1.59 -9.22
C VAL A 4 0.74 -0.61 -8.13
N VAL A 5 1.00 -1.13 -6.94
CA VAL A 5 1.51 -0.38 -5.79
C VAL A 5 2.95 -0.82 -5.57
N ALA A 6 3.90 0.11 -5.71
CA ALA A 6 5.34 -0.15 -5.58
C ALA A 6 5.99 0.88 -4.62
N PRO A 7 5.65 0.85 -3.32
CA PRO A 7 6.17 1.78 -2.35
C PRO A 7 7.56 1.34 -1.87
N ASP A 8 8.26 2.25 -1.21
CA ASP A 8 9.44 1.93 -0.41
C ASP A 8 9.04 1.78 1.07
N SER A 9 9.93 1.22 1.87
CA SER A 9 9.83 1.17 3.31
C SER A 9 9.88 2.56 3.95
N PHE A 10 9.24 2.70 5.10
CA PHE A 10 9.46 3.84 5.99
C PHE A 10 10.52 3.47 7.00
N LYS A 11 11.74 4.00 6.81
CA LYS A 11 12.93 3.66 7.60
C LYS A 11 12.66 3.73 9.10
N GLY A 12 12.78 2.59 9.78
CA GLY A 12 12.57 2.48 11.23
C GLY A 12 11.11 2.47 11.68
N SER A 13 10.15 2.35 10.76
CA SER A 13 8.72 2.34 11.06
C SER A 13 8.00 1.18 10.39
N LEU A 14 7.88 1.18 9.06
CA LEU A 14 7.14 0.18 8.30
C LEU A 14 8.00 -0.42 7.19
N THR A 15 7.87 -1.72 6.98
CA THR A 15 8.39 -2.41 5.82
C THR A 15 7.64 -2.00 4.55
N ALA A 16 8.25 -2.18 3.37
CA ALA A 16 7.59 -1.86 2.10
C ALA A 16 6.29 -2.67 1.89
N VAL A 17 6.21 -3.88 2.43
CA VAL A 17 5.00 -4.73 2.38
C VAL A 17 3.88 -4.10 3.20
N GLU A 18 4.14 -3.71 4.45
CA GLU A 18 3.13 -3.08 5.31
C GLU A 18 2.60 -1.75 4.71
N VAL A 19 3.47 -0.97 4.06
CA VAL A 19 3.06 0.22 3.32
C VAL A 19 2.19 -0.16 2.11
N SER A 20 2.53 -1.23 1.40
CA SER A 20 1.73 -1.71 0.26
C SER A 20 0.33 -2.14 0.70
N ASP A 21 0.22 -2.87 1.80
CA ASP A 21 -1.04 -3.35 2.36
C ASP A 21 -1.94 -2.19 2.79
N ALA A 22 -1.37 -1.18 3.46
CA ALA A 22 -2.10 0.02 3.87
C ALA A 22 -2.62 0.82 2.66
N ILE A 23 -1.81 0.95 1.61
CA ILE A 23 -2.24 1.61 0.36
C ILE A 23 -3.33 0.80 -0.34
N GLU A 24 -3.19 -0.53 -0.41
CA GLU A 24 -4.21 -1.41 -1.00
C GLU A 24 -5.55 -1.27 -0.27
N GLN A 25 -5.53 -1.26 1.06
CA GLN A 25 -6.73 -1.09 1.86
C GLN A 25 -7.45 0.23 1.52
N GLY A 26 -6.73 1.36 1.54
CA GLY A 26 -7.32 2.65 1.21
C GLY A 26 -7.86 2.74 -0.23
N ILE A 27 -7.20 2.07 -1.18
CA ILE A 27 -7.69 1.98 -2.56
C ILE A 27 -9.02 1.20 -2.61
N ARG A 28 -9.12 0.05 -1.92
CA ARG A 28 -10.32 -0.80 -1.89
C ARG A 28 -11.52 -0.11 -1.23
N GLU A 29 -11.28 0.81 -0.30
CA GLU A 29 -12.35 1.59 0.34
C GLU A 29 -13.08 2.53 -0.64
N ILE A 30 -12.38 3.00 -1.69
CA ILE A 30 -12.93 3.94 -2.67
C ILE A 30 -13.29 3.26 -4.00
N PHE A 31 -12.52 2.27 -4.40
CA PHE A 31 -12.66 1.56 -5.67
C PHE A 31 -12.88 0.05 -5.43
N PRO A 32 -14.14 -0.40 -5.31
CA PRO A 32 -14.46 -1.82 -5.14
C PRO A 32 -14.11 -2.69 -6.37
#